data_AF-A0A6P0SMC2-F1
#
_entry.id   AF-A0A6P0SMC2-F1
#
_cell.length_a   1.000
_cell.length_b   1.000
_cell.length_c   1.000
_cell.angle_alpha   90.00
_cell.angle_beta   90.00
_cell.angle_gamma   90.00
#
_symmetry.space_group_name_H-M   'P 1'
#
loop_
_entity.id
_entity.type
_entity.pdbx_description
1 polymer ?
#
loop_
_entity_poly.entity_id
_entity_poly.type
_entity_poly.pdbx_seq_one_letter_code
_entity_poly.pdbx_strand_id
1 'polypeptide(L)'
;MKPYFSALLILSTVTTMAGCTNLGGTPRAQAAPCENPVTKNDVLAAQESWGKAIVAIGKAESPQAEAQSTLDRLYAYDLGTVLFKPTLASDDPFRGTEKEALSYFVGGSISEDKGFALAPYNKVRFENEGIITNCDTAMSMGEYFFTKTDGSEIKVEYSFGYVRDENGDLKINLHHSSLPYQAK
;
A
#
# COMPACT_ATOMS: atom_id res chain seq x y z
N MET A 1 -70.53 12.99 44.13
CA MET A 1 -70.88 11.56 44.28
C MET A 1 -69.62 10.80 44.69
N LYS A 2 -69.57 10.32 45.93
CA LYS A 2 -68.71 9.20 46.39
C LYS A 2 -69.38 7.90 45.87
N PRO A 3 -68.70 6.72 45.70
CA PRO A 3 -67.85 6.16 46.75
C PRO A 3 -66.63 5.28 46.41
N TYR A 4 -65.75 5.21 47.43
CA TYR A 4 -65.03 4.05 47.99
C TYR A 4 -64.33 3.04 47.06
N PHE A 5 -63.02 2.86 47.25
CA PHE A 5 -62.51 1.58 47.77
C PHE A 5 -61.25 1.79 48.63
N SER A 6 -61.18 0.96 49.66
CA SER A 6 -60.26 0.94 50.79
C SER A 6 -59.22 -0.18 50.63
N ALA A 7 -58.19 -0.14 51.47
CA ALA A 7 -57.15 -1.16 51.71
C ALA A 7 -56.04 -1.23 50.63
N LEU A 8 -54.76 -1.49 50.95
CA LEU A 8 -54.15 -2.06 52.13
C LEU A 8 -52.68 -1.59 52.17
N LEU A 9 -52.19 -1.19 53.36
CA LEU A 9 -50.79 -0.92 53.61
C LEU A 9 -50.04 -2.27 53.66
N ILE A 10 -49.11 -2.53 52.73
CA ILE A 10 -48.14 -3.62 52.87
C ILE A 10 -46.76 -2.98 53.04
N LEU A 11 -46.26 -3.10 54.26
CA LEU A 11 -44.88 -2.81 54.63
C LEU A 11 -44.03 -3.99 54.15
N SER A 12 -43.35 -3.85 53.01
CA SER A 12 -42.33 -4.81 52.58
C SER A 12 -40.98 -4.10 52.48
N THR A 13 -40.06 -4.62 53.27
CA THR A 13 -38.65 -4.27 53.45
C THR A 13 -37.94 -3.75 52.21
N VAL A 14 -37.29 -2.59 52.36
CA VAL A 14 -36.23 -2.11 51.48
C VAL A 14 -35.06 -3.09 51.58
N THR A 15 -34.78 -3.80 50.49
CA THR A 15 -33.48 -4.45 50.28
C THR A 15 -32.83 -3.75 49.09
N THR A 16 -31.95 -2.80 49.38
CA THR A 16 -31.06 -2.19 48.39
C THR A 16 -30.08 -3.25 47.88
N MET A 17 -30.39 -3.88 46.76
CA MET A 17 -29.39 -4.53 45.92
C MET A 17 -28.93 -3.50 44.89
N ALA A 18 -27.81 -2.85 45.19
CA ALA A 18 -27.02 -2.14 44.19
C ALA A 18 -26.47 -3.16 43.18
N GLY A 19 -27.31 -3.54 42.22
CA GLY A 19 -26.86 -4.27 41.04
C GLY A 19 -26.19 -3.28 40.10
N CYS A 20 -24.87 -3.15 40.21
CA CYS A 20 -24.07 -2.65 39.10
C CYS A 20 -24.30 -3.60 37.91
N THR A 21 -25.23 -3.24 37.03
CA THR A 21 -25.34 -3.88 35.73
C THR A 21 -24.06 -3.53 34.98
N ASN A 22 -23.10 -4.45 35.01
CA ASN A 22 -22.05 -4.53 34.02
C ASN A 22 -22.75 -4.50 32.67
N LEU A 23 -22.66 -3.37 31.96
CA LEU A 23 -22.90 -3.31 30.53
C LEU A 23 -21.80 -4.16 29.91
N GLY A 24 -22.04 -5.48 29.87
CA GLY A 24 -21.19 -6.44 29.21
C GLY A 24 -21.16 -6.07 27.74
N GLY A 25 -20.13 -5.32 27.36
CA GLY A 25 -19.77 -5.19 25.96
C GLY A 25 -19.61 -6.60 25.42
N THR A 26 -20.38 -6.93 24.39
CA THR A 26 -20.17 -8.15 23.60
C THR A 26 -18.68 -8.28 23.31
N PRO A 27 -18.03 -9.39 23.70
CA PRO A 27 -16.64 -9.60 23.32
C PRO A 27 -16.58 -9.54 21.79
N ARG A 28 -15.81 -8.57 21.27
CA ARG A 28 -15.54 -8.45 19.84
C ARG A 28 -14.98 -9.81 19.42
N ALA A 29 -15.67 -10.51 18.52
CA ALA A 29 -15.18 -11.75 17.96
C ALA A 29 -13.74 -11.50 17.48
N GLN A 30 -12.79 -12.29 17.99
CA GLN A 30 -11.42 -12.28 17.51
C GLN A 30 -11.49 -12.62 16.02
N ALA A 31 -11.01 -11.74 15.14
CA ALA A 31 -10.91 -12.05 13.72
C ALA A 31 -10.14 -13.38 13.58
N ALA A 32 -10.61 -14.26 12.71
CA ALA A 32 -9.91 -15.52 12.43
C ALA A 32 -8.46 -15.20 12.02
N PRO A 33 -7.47 -15.98 12.48
CA PRO A 33 -6.08 -15.76 12.09
C PRO A 33 -5.96 -15.89 10.57
N CYS A 34 -5.35 -14.88 9.95
CA CYS A 34 -5.13 -14.86 8.51
C CYS A 34 -4.10 -15.93 8.10
N GLU A 35 -4.41 -16.69 7.05
CA GLU A 35 -3.47 -17.65 6.49
C GLU A 35 -2.36 -16.91 5.72
N ASN A 36 -1.10 -17.30 5.96
CA ASN A 36 0.09 -16.72 5.34
C ASN A 36 0.16 -15.16 5.36
N PRO A 37 0.16 -14.53 6.54
CA PRO A 37 0.17 -13.08 6.63
C PRO A 37 1.45 -12.49 6.03
N VAL A 38 1.34 -11.34 5.38
CA VAL A 38 2.45 -10.54 4.90
C VAL A 38 3.34 -10.13 6.06
N THR A 39 4.63 -10.37 5.90
CA THR A 39 5.67 -9.97 6.85
C THR A 39 6.41 -8.73 6.35
N LYS A 40 7.12 -8.06 7.26
CA LYS A 40 8.02 -6.96 6.87
C LYS A 40 9.11 -7.43 5.89
N ASN A 41 9.60 -8.66 6.06
CA ASN A 41 10.63 -9.22 5.18
C ASN A 41 10.12 -9.42 3.75
N ASP A 42 8.84 -9.80 3.57
CA ASP A 42 8.23 -9.90 2.25
C ASP A 42 8.23 -8.54 1.54
N VAL A 43 7.88 -7.46 2.26
CA VAL A 43 7.91 -6.08 1.73
C VAL A 43 9.33 -5.66 1.36
N LEU A 44 10.32 -5.95 2.22
CA LEU A 44 11.73 -5.64 1.93
C LEU A 44 12.24 -6.39 0.70
N ALA A 45 11.88 -7.67 0.55
CA ALA A 45 12.24 -8.47 -0.62
C ALA A 45 11.56 -7.95 -1.91
N ALA A 46 10.29 -7.55 -1.82
CA ALA A 46 9.57 -6.93 -2.94
C ALA A 46 10.21 -5.60 -3.38
N GLN A 47 10.59 -4.75 -2.41
CA GLN A 47 11.31 -3.49 -2.67
C GLN A 47 12.68 -3.73 -3.32
N GLU A 48 13.45 -4.70 -2.83
CA GLU A 48 14.73 -5.07 -3.44
C GLU A 48 14.54 -5.58 -4.87
N SER A 49 13.54 -6.43 -5.10
CA SER A 49 13.18 -6.96 -6.43
C SER A 49 12.80 -5.84 -7.39
N TRP A 50 11.97 -4.88 -6.93
CA TRP A 50 11.59 -3.70 -7.70
C TRP A 50 12.81 -2.85 -8.07
N GLY A 51 13.67 -2.55 -7.10
CA GLY A 51 14.88 -1.77 -7.33
C GLY A 51 15.84 -2.42 -8.34
N LYS A 52 16.01 -3.75 -8.27
CA LYS A 52 16.78 -4.52 -9.26
C LYS A 52 16.14 -4.48 -10.64
N ALA A 53 14.82 -4.57 -10.72
CA ALA A 53 14.09 -4.54 -11.99
C ALA A 53 14.26 -3.19 -12.71
N ILE A 54 14.18 -2.06 -11.99
CA ILE A 54 14.45 -0.74 -12.58
C ILE A 54 15.85 -0.67 -13.21
N VAL A 55 16.87 -1.18 -12.51
CA VAL A 55 18.24 -1.24 -13.03
C VAL A 55 18.36 -2.19 -14.23
N ALA A 56 17.62 -3.31 -14.22
CA ALA A 56 17.62 -4.28 -15.31
C ALA A 56 17.01 -3.69 -16.59
N ILE A 57 15.88 -2.98 -16.49
CA ILE A 57 15.24 -2.30 -17.62
C ILE A 57 16.22 -1.38 -18.34
N GLY A 58 16.93 -0.51 -17.61
CA GLY A 58 17.90 0.42 -18.19
C GLY A 58 19.14 -0.23 -18.80
N LYS A 59 19.40 -1.51 -18.50
CA LYS A 59 20.55 -2.27 -19.03
C LYS A 59 20.16 -3.28 -20.12
N ALA A 60 18.87 -3.54 -20.29
CA ALA A 60 18.39 -4.57 -21.21
C ALA A 60 18.62 -4.17 -22.67
N GLU A 61 18.90 -5.17 -23.52
CA GLU A 61 18.91 -4.98 -24.97
C GLU A 61 17.51 -4.66 -25.52
N SER A 62 16.48 -5.17 -24.84
CA SER A 62 15.07 -4.86 -25.10
C SER A 62 14.38 -4.30 -23.85
N PRO A 63 14.57 -3.01 -23.53
CA PRO A 63 14.01 -2.39 -22.32
C PRO A 63 12.49 -2.51 -22.22
N GLN A 64 11.78 -2.42 -23.35
CA GLN A 64 10.32 -2.53 -23.36
C GLN A 64 9.84 -3.94 -22.95
N ALA A 65 10.53 -4.99 -23.40
CA ALA A 65 10.19 -6.36 -23.00
C ALA A 65 10.51 -6.62 -21.52
N GLU A 66 11.65 -6.13 -21.04
CA GLU A 66 12.03 -6.22 -19.62
C GLU A 66 11.06 -5.44 -18.73
N ALA A 67 10.61 -4.27 -19.17
CA ALA A 67 9.63 -3.46 -18.45
C ALA A 67 8.25 -4.12 -18.40
N GLN A 68 7.80 -4.72 -19.50
CA GLN A 68 6.56 -5.50 -19.53
C GLN A 68 6.63 -6.68 -18.54
N SER A 69 7.69 -7.50 -18.62
CA SER A 69 7.92 -8.61 -17.68
C SER A 69 7.97 -8.15 -16.22
N THR A 70 8.54 -6.96 -15.96
CA THR A 70 8.56 -6.34 -14.63
C THR A 70 7.16 -5.99 -14.15
N LEU A 71 6.31 -5.41 -15.01
CA LEU A 71 4.92 -5.07 -14.68
C LEU A 71 4.11 -6.34 -14.39
N ASP A 72 4.17 -7.34 -15.26
CA ASP A 72 3.50 -8.65 -15.09
C ASP A 72 3.87 -9.30 -13.74
N ARG A 73 5.15 -9.23 -13.38
CA ARG A 73 5.67 -9.90 -12.19
C ARG A 73 5.38 -9.13 -10.90
N LEU A 74 5.45 -7.80 -10.91
CA LEU A 74 5.47 -7.00 -9.68
C LEU A 74 4.21 -6.19 -9.43
N TYR A 75 3.35 -5.97 -10.43
CA TYR A 75 2.14 -5.15 -10.29
C TYR A 75 0.88 -6.00 -10.38
N ALA A 76 -0.17 -5.56 -9.69
CA ALA A 76 -1.41 -6.32 -9.52
C ALA A 76 -2.45 -6.08 -10.64
N TYR A 77 -2.01 -5.77 -11.87
CA TYR A 77 -2.93 -5.42 -12.97
C TYR A 77 -3.85 -6.58 -13.39
N ASP A 78 -3.43 -7.82 -13.16
CA ASP A 78 -4.19 -9.04 -13.36
C ASP A 78 -5.12 -9.39 -12.19
N LEU A 79 -4.87 -8.83 -11.00
CA LEU A 79 -5.66 -9.06 -9.78
C LEU A 79 -6.74 -7.99 -9.54
N GLY A 80 -6.51 -6.75 -9.99
CA GLY A 80 -7.46 -5.67 -9.79
C GLY A 80 -6.91 -4.28 -10.09
N THR A 81 -7.50 -3.27 -9.44
CA THR A 81 -7.12 -1.86 -9.65
C THR A 81 -5.73 -1.59 -9.09
N VAL A 82 -4.90 -0.92 -9.90
CA VAL A 82 -3.61 -0.37 -9.47
C VAL A 82 -3.67 1.15 -9.46
N LEU A 83 -3.36 1.76 -8.32
CA LEU A 83 -3.26 3.20 -8.18
C LEU A 83 -1.81 3.65 -8.39
N PHE A 84 -1.50 4.24 -9.54
CA PHE A 84 -0.13 4.65 -9.84
C PHE A 84 -0.05 6.14 -10.15
N LYS A 85 0.63 6.88 -9.27
CA LYS A 85 1.09 8.26 -9.48
C LYS A 85 2.63 8.30 -9.56
N PRO A 86 3.23 8.34 -10.76
CA PRO A 86 4.69 8.41 -10.91
C PRO A 86 5.31 9.75 -10.46
N THR A 87 6.64 9.79 -10.45
CA THR A 87 7.44 10.96 -10.02
C THR A 87 7.42 12.11 -11.02
N LEU A 88 7.62 11.80 -12.32
CA LEU A 88 7.90 12.78 -13.38
C LEU A 88 6.74 12.92 -14.37
N ALA A 89 5.52 13.04 -13.85
CA ALA A 89 4.32 13.31 -14.65
C ALA A 89 3.59 14.53 -14.08
N SER A 90 3.45 15.57 -14.89
CA SER A 90 2.85 16.86 -14.49
C SER A 90 1.53 17.14 -15.18
N ASP A 91 1.41 16.76 -16.45
CA ASP A 91 0.22 17.09 -17.27
C ASP A 91 -0.90 16.08 -17.01
N ASP A 92 -0.56 14.78 -17.05
CA ASP A 92 -1.41 13.69 -16.59
C ASP A 92 -0.70 12.98 -15.42
N PRO A 93 -1.13 13.16 -14.17
CA PRO A 93 -0.38 12.66 -13.02
C PRO A 93 -0.55 11.15 -12.75
N PHE A 94 -1.39 10.41 -13.49
CA PHE A 94 -1.74 9.02 -13.16
C PHE A 94 -1.47 8.02 -14.29
N ARG A 95 -1.13 6.77 -13.94
CA ARG A 95 -0.86 5.65 -14.87
C ARG A 95 -1.61 4.40 -14.42
N GLY A 96 -2.94 4.49 -14.42
CA GLY A 96 -3.83 3.49 -13.80
C GLY A 96 -3.93 2.16 -14.57
N THR A 97 -3.45 2.12 -15.81
CA THR A 97 -3.38 0.90 -16.62
C THR A 97 -1.95 0.45 -16.83
N GLU A 98 -1.77 -0.85 -17.08
CA GLU A 98 -0.47 -1.43 -17.37
C GLU A 98 0.23 -0.78 -18.56
N LYS A 99 -0.51 -0.45 -19.62
CA LYS A 99 0.02 0.23 -20.80
C LYS A 99 0.56 1.63 -20.47
N GLU A 100 -0.13 2.35 -19.58
CA GLU A 100 0.32 3.67 -19.12
C GLU A 100 1.55 3.54 -18.22
N ALA A 101 1.59 2.51 -17.34
CA ALA A 101 2.77 2.23 -16.53
C ALA A 101 4.00 1.85 -17.39
N LEU A 102 3.79 1.06 -18.44
CA LEU A 102 4.83 0.74 -19.43
C LEU A 102 5.33 2.00 -20.11
N SER A 103 4.41 2.88 -20.55
CA SER A 103 4.75 4.20 -21.09
C SER A 103 5.63 5.00 -20.12
N TYR A 104 5.30 5.03 -18.83
CA TYR A 104 6.13 5.75 -17.87
C TYR A 104 7.55 5.17 -17.73
N PHE A 105 7.67 3.84 -17.68
CA PHE A 105 8.97 3.18 -17.51
C PHE A 105 9.89 3.32 -18.73
N VAL A 106 9.37 3.20 -19.95
CA VAL A 106 10.20 3.15 -21.17
C VAL A 106 9.83 4.17 -22.25
N GLY A 107 8.90 5.08 -21.97
CA GLY A 107 8.32 6.01 -22.94
C GLY A 107 7.26 5.36 -23.82
N GLY A 108 6.67 6.14 -24.73
CA GLY A 108 5.80 5.60 -25.78
C GLY A 108 4.46 6.30 -25.88
N SER A 109 3.43 5.76 -25.22
CA SER A 109 2.03 6.13 -25.50
C SER A 109 1.58 7.46 -24.92
N ILE A 110 2.24 7.97 -23.88
CA ILE A 110 1.95 9.28 -23.28
C ILE A 110 3.11 10.22 -23.58
N SER A 111 2.80 11.41 -24.09
CA SER A 111 3.81 12.32 -24.64
C SER A 111 4.82 12.86 -23.63
N GLU A 112 4.43 13.03 -22.36
CA GLU A 112 5.34 13.49 -21.30
C GLU A 112 6.27 12.38 -20.79
N ASP A 113 5.92 11.12 -21.01
CA ASP A 113 6.72 9.99 -20.52
C ASP A 113 7.99 9.81 -21.38
N LYS A 114 9.15 10.04 -20.75
CA LYS A 114 10.47 9.92 -21.41
C LYS A 114 11.21 8.63 -21.08
N GLY A 115 10.56 7.69 -20.41
CA GLY A 115 11.15 6.43 -19.98
C GLY A 115 11.99 6.59 -18.72
N PHE A 116 11.33 6.64 -17.56
CA PHE A 116 12.00 6.82 -16.27
C PHE A 116 13.08 5.75 -16.01
N ALA A 117 12.78 4.48 -16.32
CA ALA A 117 13.70 3.37 -16.07
C ALA A 117 14.82 3.25 -17.12
N LEU A 118 14.81 4.08 -18.17
CA LEU A 118 15.90 4.15 -19.15
C LEU A 118 17.06 5.05 -18.70
N ALA A 119 16.87 5.83 -17.63
CA ALA A 119 17.98 6.56 -17.03
C ALA A 119 19.07 5.57 -16.54
N PRO A 120 20.36 5.98 -16.56
CA PRO A 120 21.49 5.08 -16.32
C PRO A 120 21.68 4.78 -14.83
N TYR A 121 20.67 4.19 -14.20
CA TYR A 121 20.72 3.76 -12.81
C TYR A 121 21.57 2.49 -12.67
N ASN A 122 22.44 2.46 -11.68
CA ASN A 122 23.21 1.25 -11.34
C ASN A 122 22.73 0.60 -10.03
N LYS A 123 21.96 1.33 -9.20
CA LYS A 123 21.45 0.88 -7.91
C LYS A 123 20.20 1.68 -7.52
N VAL A 124 19.25 0.99 -6.92
CA VAL A 124 18.11 1.59 -6.22
C VAL A 124 18.12 1.07 -4.79
N ARG A 125 17.99 1.95 -3.80
CA ARG A 125 17.90 1.59 -2.37
C ARG A 125 16.70 2.23 -1.73
N PHE A 126 16.06 1.49 -0.83
CA PHE A 126 14.92 1.95 -0.05
C PHE A 126 15.35 2.32 1.36
N GLU A 127 14.78 3.39 1.89
CA GLU A 127 14.80 3.76 3.30
C GLU A 127 13.34 3.89 3.76
N ASN A 128 12.84 2.87 4.45
CA ASN A 128 11.46 2.85 4.94
C ASN A 128 11.34 3.75 6.17
N GLU A 129 10.38 4.68 6.15
CA GLU A 129 9.86 5.34 7.35
C GLU A 129 8.98 4.35 8.14
N GLY A 130 8.16 3.57 7.42
CA GLY A 130 7.27 2.60 8.05
C GLY A 130 6.78 1.51 7.11
N ILE A 131 6.46 0.37 7.70
CA ILE A 131 5.79 -0.77 7.05
C ILE A 131 4.65 -1.21 7.96
N ILE A 132 3.44 -1.24 7.41
CA ILE A 132 2.22 -1.75 8.04
C ILE A 132 1.84 -3.04 7.30
N THR A 133 1.63 -4.13 8.01
CA THR A 133 1.11 -5.38 7.44
C THR A 133 -0.27 -5.69 8.03
N ASN A 134 -1.16 -6.22 7.20
CA ASN A 134 -2.49 -6.62 7.61
C ASN A 134 -2.94 -7.81 6.75
N CYS A 135 -2.84 -9.01 7.31
CA CYS A 135 -3.19 -10.26 6.63
C CYS A 135 -2.46 -10.38 5.29
N ASP A 136 -3.18 -10.45 4.19
CA ASP A 136 -2.69 -10.56 2.81
C ASP A 136 -2.26 -9.22 2.19
N THR A 137 -2.29 -8.12 2.95
CA THR A 137 -1.92 -6.78 2.46
C THR A 137 -0.79 -6.15 3.25
N ALA A 138 -0.09 -5.23 2.62
CA ALA A 138 0.86 -4.35 3.29
C ALA A 138 0.88 -2.95 2.67
N MET A 139 1.33 -1.98 3.46
CA MET A 139 1.63 -0.63 3.02
C MET A 139 3.03 -0.26 3.52
N SER A 140 3.79 0.46 2.71
CA SER A 140 5.05 1.04 3.13
C SER A 140 5.21 2.46 2.59
N MET A 141 5.97 3.27 3.32
CA MET A 141 6.32 4.61 2.90
C MET A 141 7.74 4.95 3.34
N GLY A 142 8.34 5.92 2.66
CA GLY A 142 9.66 6.42 2.99
C GLY A 142 10.31 7.10 1.80
N GLU A 143 11.62 6.98 1.72
CA GLU A 143 12.43 7.51 0.63
C GLU A 143 13.09 6.36 -0.13
N TYR A 144 13.28 6.52 -1.43
CA TYR A 144 14.21 5.70 -2.19
C TYR A 144 15.16 6.54 -3.02
N PHE A 145 16.33 5.98 -3.26
CA PHE A 145 17.45 6.66 -3.88
C PHE A 145 17.88 5.90 -5.12
N PHE A 146 17.94 6.60 -6.24
CA PHE A 146 18.45 6.06 -7.50
C PHE A 146 19.86 6.57 -7.73
N THR A 147 20.83 5.67 -7.64
CA THR A 147 22.22 5.97 -7.94
C THR A 147 22.47 5.83 -9.44
N LYS A 148 23.02 6.87 -10.07
CA LYS A 148 23.44 6.86 -11.47
C LYS A 148 24.84 6.29 -11.64
N THR A 149 25.23 6.00 -12.87
CA THR A 149 26.58 5.54 -13.22
C THR A 149 27.71 6.51 -12.87
N ASP A 150 27.43 7.81 -12.76
CA ASP A 150 28.39 8.83 -12.31
C ASP A 150 28.51 8.93 -10.78
N GLY A 151 27.73 8.13 -10.03
CA GLY A 151 27.71 8.11 -8.58
C GLY A 151 26.75 9.13 -7.93
N SER A 152 26.09 9.99 -8.70
CA SER A 152 25.06 10.89 -8.18
C SER A 152 23.80 10.12 -7.77
N GLU A 153 23.10 10.59 -6.74
CA GLU A 153 21.84 10.02 -6.28
C GLU A 153 20.67 10.98 -6.50
N ILE A 154 19.54 10.44 -6.98
CA ILE A 154 18.26 11.13 -6.97
C ILE A 154 17.45 10.58 -5.79
N LYS A 155 17.02 11.48 -4.89
CA LYS A 155 16.12 11.16 -3.78
C LYS A 155 14.67 11.36 -4.20
N VAL A 156 13.82 10.40 -3.86
CA VAL A 156 12.39 10.40 -4.18
C VAL A 156 11.61 9.86 -2.97
N GLU A 157 10.46 10.44 -2.69
CA GLU A 157 9.54 10.00 -1.65
C GLU A 157 8.51 9.04 -2.23
N TYR A 158 8.11 8.03 -1.47
CA TYR A 158 7.17 7.03 -1.97
C TYR A 158 6.13 6.57 -0.95
N SER A 159 5.05 6.03 -1.50
CA SER A 159 4.13 5.14 -0.80
C SER A 159 3.80 3.96 -1.69
N PHE A 160 3.97 2.76 -1.15
CA PHE A 160 3.57 1.51 -1.79
C PHE A 160 2.47 0.82 -1.02
N GLY A 161 1.54 0.22 -1.77
CA GLY A 161 0.59 -0.77 -1.28
C GLY A 161 0.84 -2.10 -1.98
N TYR A 162 0.63 -3.18 -1.23
CA TYR A 162 0.84 -4.53 -1.67
C TYR A 162 -0.38 -5.39 -1.35
N VAL A 163 -0.66 -6.32 -2.26
CA VAL A 163 -1.58 -7.45 -2.08
C VAL A 163 -0.81 -8.74 -2.37
N ARG A 164 -1.11 -9.81 -1.64
CA ARG A 164 -0.58 -11.14 -1.92
C ARG A 164 -1.45 -11.83 -2.97
N ASP A 165 -0.82 -12.41 -3.98
CA ASP A 165 -1.52 -13.23 -4.98
C ASP A 165 -1.72 -14.68 -4.49
N GLU A 166 -2.40 -15.50 -5.31
CA GLU A 166 -2.66 -16.90 -5.00
C GLU A 166 -1.41 -17.79 -4.93
N ASN A 167 -0.31 -17.36 -5.58
CA ASN A 167 0.99 -18.04 -5.56
C ASN A 167 1.82 -17.66 -4.33
N GLY A 168 1.36 -16.67 -3.57
CA GLY A 168 2.04 -16.14 -2.41
C GLY A 168 3.01 -15.01 -2.73
N ASP A 169 3.02 -14.45 -3.94
CA ASP A 169 3.87 -13.33 -4.29
C ASP A 169 3.21 -11.99 -3.91
N LEU A 170 4.01 -11.01 -3.48
CA LEU A 170 3.52 -9.64 -3.27
C LEU A 170 3.47 -8.86 -4.58
N LYS A 171 2.30 -8.32 -4.90
CA LYS A 171 2.03 -7.47 -6.05
C LYS A 171 1.69 -6.05 -5.61
N ILE A 172 2.22 -5.06 -6.31
CA ILE A 172 1.99 -3.64 -6.05
C ILE A 172 0.61 -3.25 -6.58
N ASN A 173 -0.27 -2.76 -5.70
CA ASN A 173 -1.58 -2.21 -6.07
C ASN A 173 -1.70 -0.69 -5.78
N LEU A 174 -0.70 -0.10 -5.13
CA LEU A 174 -0.55 1.35 -4.98
C LEU A 174 0.93 1.70 -5.17
N HIS A 175 1.21 2.66 -6.04
CA HIS A 175 2.52 3.28 -6.23
C HIS A 175 2.34 4.80 -6.30
N HIS A 176 2.70 5.49 -5.23
CA HIS A 176 2.85 6.93 -5.24
C HIS A 176 4.34 7.26 -5.18
N SER A 177 4.79 8.16 -6.06
CA SER A 177 6.15 8.66 -6.08
C SER A 177 6.21 10.18 -6.31
N SER A 178 7.08 10.89 -5.61
CA SER A 178 7.26 12.35 -5.76
C SER A 178 8.68 12.80 -5.46
N LEU A 179 9.13 13.85 -6.15
CA LEU A 179 10.32 14.57 -5.71
C LEU A 179 10.03 15.24 -4.35
N PRO A 180 11.03 15.34 -3.45
CA PRO A 180 10.87 16.04 -2.19
C PRO A 180 10.41 17.49 -2.39
N TYR A 181 9.57 17.97 -1.49
CA TYR A 181 9.07 19.34 -1.52
C TYR A 181 10.24 20.35 -1.61
N GLN A 182 10.20 21.21 -2.63
CA GLN A 182 11.13 22.31 -2.78
C GLN A 182 10.46 23.59 -2.27
N ALA A 183 10.93 24.08 -1.11
CA ALA A 183 10.49 25.37 -0.60
C ALA A 183 10.88 26.49 -1.58
N LYS A 184 9.96 27.43 -1.79
CA LYS A 184 10.18 28.61 -2.64
C LYS A 184 10.87 29.72 -1.87
#